data_AF-A0A0L0CGF0-F1
#
_entry.id   AF-A0A0L0CGF0-F1
#
_cell.length_a   1.000
_cell.length_b   1.000
_cell.length_c   1.000
_cell.angle_alpha   90.00
_cell.angle_beta   90.00
_cell.angle_gamma   90.00
#
_symmetry.space_group_name_H-M   'P 1'
#
loop_
_entity.id
_entity.type
_entity.pdbx_description
1 polymer ?
#
loop_
_entity_poly.entity_id
_entity_poly.type
_entity_poly.pdbx_seq_one_letter_code
_entity_poly.pdbx_strand_id
1 'polypeptide(L)'
;EEMNPKNGLFWQLTLILVATCVRLSSSRESQLRVGKALNVFVRFGYLGISMRVIPTNDTNEDVRWLFKEPTRNIYKDLSNLDESQEQNTPGIFHGDFHMEFCDNRRQLYQAYFRDFTIERLDRPWEAFTGGWFPDNAAKKLGINTSFIQGDYSYVLVRVVRFRETGKFKSEIPNNLTLENDVRERMNEIVTGNVTTAVKFFENVGTHYINSYTTGNSLYQVFVYNRKNYQMIKERIKTKGINALSKQDLYHLFAPWVAEHLGQIRSASANNTVERWARRKLQYEYLLVKYVTLLKLHGNGTLLRTLDTLLGNDAILQLDLKSLNVIFRNEPEKQNWFHEVLDNHMKLWEANMPQN
;
A
#
# COMPACT_ATOMS: atom_id res chain seq x y z
N GLU A 1 58.01 29.15 -0.30
CA GLU A 1 56.78 29.46 -1.04
C GLU A 1 55.69 29.88 -0.04
N GLU A 2 55.47 31.18 0.08
CA GLU A 2 54.42 31.73 0.95
C GLU A 2 53.05 31.49 0.30
N MET A 3 52.19 30.72 0.97
CA MET A 3 50.79 30.58 0.59
C MET A 3 50.08 31.92 0.79
N ASN A 4 49.72 32.55 -0.33
CA ASN A 4 48.96 33.79 -0.37
C ASN A 4 47.61 33.64 0.38
N PRO A 5 47.34 34.40 1.45
CA PRO A 5 46.16 34.24 2.31
C PRO A 5 44.83 34.47 1.58
N LYS A 6 44.86 35.09 0.38
CA LYS A 6 43.68 35.27 -0.47
C LYS A 6 43.17 33.95 -1.07
N ASN A 7 44.02 32.95 -1.25
CA ASN A 7 43.62 31.66 -1.80
C ASN A 7 42.91 30.80 -0.75
N GLY A 8 43.32 30.89 0.52
CA GLY A 8 42.67 30.15 1.63
C GLY A 8 41.22 30.59 1.85
N LEU A 9 40.95 31.89 1.75
CA LEU A 9 39.59 32.43 1.87
C LEU A 9 38.69 31.99 0.70
N PHE A 10 39.24 31.92 -0.51
CA PHE A 10 38.52 31.46 -1.70
C PHE A 10 38.15 29.97 -1.60
N TRP A 11 39.07 29.12 -1.12
CA TRP A 11 38.83 27.70 -0.88
C TRP A 11 37.83 27.46 0.27
N GLN A 12 37.86 28.26 1.33
CA GLN A 12 36.87 28.19 2.40
C GLN A 12 35.48 28.64 1.94
N LEU A 13 35.39 29.71 1.13
CA LEU A 13 34.12 30.16 0.53
C LEU A 13 33.55 29.13 -0.44
N THR A 14 34.37 28.47 -1.25
CA THR A 14 33.91 27.38 -2.14
C THR A 14 33.49 26.14 -1.36
N LEU A 15 34.19 25.76 -0.29
CA LEU A 15 33.77 24.67 0.60
C LEU A 15 32.45 24.98 1.31
N ILE A 16 32.24 26.23 1.73
CA ILE A 16 30.97 26.67 2.34
C ILE A 16 29.85 26.71 1.29
N LEU A 17 30.11 27.16 0.05
CA LEU A 17 29.14 27.14 -1.05
C LEU A 17 28.78 25.71 -1.47
N VAL A 18 29.75 24.79 -1.53
CA VAL A 18 29.48 23.37 -1.81
C VAL A 18 28.75 22.72 -0.63
N ALA A 19 29.12 23.02 0.61
CA ALA A 19 28.42 22.52 1.80
C ALA A 19 26.99 23.09 1.94
N THR A 20 26.74 24.33 1.50
CA THR A 20 25.39 24.91 1.46
C THR A 20 24.60 24.44 0.25
N CYS A 21 25.19 24.25 -0.94
CA CYS A 21 24.52 23.63 -2.08
C CYS A 21 24.19 22.15 -1.85
N VAL A 22 25.01 21.40 -1.09
CA VAL A 22 24.72 20.03 -0.65
C VAL A 22 23.62 20.01 0.43
N ARG A 23 23.54 21.04 1.29
CA ARG A 23 22.42 21.22 2.25
C ARG A 23 21.14 21.79 1.62
N LEU A 24 21.25 22.40 0.43
CA LEU A 24 20.15 22.73 -0.47
C LEU A 24 19.88 21.62 -1.49
N SER A 25 20.30 20.38 -1.19
CA SER A 25 19.52 19.25 -1.67
C SER A 25 18.12 19.44 -1.10
N SER A 26 17.22 19.98 -1.94
CA SER A 26 15.81 20.11 -1.65
C SER A 26 15.41 18.86 -0.88
N SER A 27 14.89 19.01 0.34
CA SER A 27 14.15 17.92 0.96
C SER A 27 13.17 17.49 -0.12
N ARG A 28 13.39 16.33 -0.75
CA ARG A 28 12.46 15.81 -1.75
C ARG A 28 11.15 15.72 -0.98
N GLU A 29 10.24 16.64 -1.23
CA GLU A 29 8.96 16.65 -0.53
C GLU A 29 8.37 15.27 -0.75
N SER A 30 8.00 14.60 0.34
CA SER A 30 7.45 13.24 0.25
C SER A 30 6.34 13.24 -0.78
N GLN A 31 6.43 12.34 -1.76
CA GLN A 31 5.37 12.16 -2.76
C GLN A 31 4.11 11.62 -2.08
N LEU A 32 4.25 10.84 -1.01
CA LEU A 32 3.14 10.43 -0.18
C LEU A 32 2.90 11.48 0.90
N ARG A 33 1.85 12.29 0.70
CA ARG A 33 1.39 13.30 1.67
C ARG A 33 -0.10 13.54 1.49
N VAL A 34 -0.80 13.79 2.60
CA VAL A 34 -2.24 14.09 2.58
C VAL A 34 -2.49 15.39 1.80
N GLY A 35 -3.58 15.44 1.02
CA GLY A 35 -3.96 16.59 0.22
C GLY A 35 -3.23 16.72 -1.12
N LYS A 36 -2.28 15.85 -1.43
CA LYS A 36 -1.66 15.81 -2.76
C LYS A 36 -2.52 15.07 -3.77
N ALA A 37 -2.66 15.65 -4.96
CA ALA A 37 -3.31 15.06 -6.11
C ALA A 37 -2.41 14.03 -6.81
N LEU A 38 -3.05 13.01 -7.39
CA LEU A 38 -2.44 12.06 -8.33
C LEU A 38 -3.44 11.64 -9.40
N ASN A 39 -2.93 11.08 -10.50
CA ASN A 39 -3.77 10.51 -11.54
C ASN A 39 -3.79 8.97 -11.45
N VAL A 40 -4.92 8.42 -11.01
CA VAL A 40 -5.13 6.97 -10.87
C VAL A 40 -5.09 6.23 -12.22
N PHE A 41 -5.42 6.89 -13.33
CA PHE A 41 -5.48 6.25 -14.66
C PHE A 41 -4.11 5.90 -15.23
N VAL A 42 -3.03 6.59 -14.85
CA VAL A 42 -1.68 6.41 -15.45
C VAL A 42 -1.20 4.97 -15.32
N ARG A 43 -1.55 4.30 -14.23
CA ARG A 43 -1.16 2.90 -13.96
C ARG A 43 -2.31 2.09 -13.41
N PHE A 44 -3.54 2.33 -13.88
CA PHE A 44 -4.67 1.52 -13.47
C PHE A 44 -4.38 0.03 -13.76
N GLY A 45 -4.54 -0.84 -12.76
CA GLY A 45 -4.15 -2.26 -12.82
C GLY A 45 -2.74 -2.58 -12.37
N TYR A 46 -1.88 -1.57 -12.28
CA TYR A 46 -0.46 -1.66 -12.02
C TYR A 46 0.01 -0.63 -10.99
N LEU A 47 -0.89 -0.07 -10.18
CA LEU A 47 -0.53 0.91 -9.14
C LEU A 47 0.53 0.36 -8.17
N GLY A 48 0.59 -0.96 -7.97
CA GLY A 48 1.64 -1.61 -7.17
C GLY A 48 3.07 -1.49 -7.71
N ILE A 49 3.28 -0.94 -8.91
CA ILE A 49 4.61 -0.62 -9.46
C ILE A 49 5.07 0.77 -8.99
N SER A 50 4.14 1.70 -8.76
CA SER A 50 4.44 3.06 -8.28
C SER A 50 4.07 3.31 -6.82
N MET A 51 3.36 2.38 -6.19
CA MET A 51 3.01 2.39 -4.76
C MET A 51 3.52 1.09 -4.13
N ARG A 52 4.31 1.18 -3.06
CA ARG A 52 4.93 0.01 -2.42
C ARG A 52 3.95 -0.69 -1.48
N VAL A 53 2.99 -1.39 -2.07
CA VAL A 53 1.88 -2.09 -1.37
C VAL A 53 2.03 -3.61 -1.40
N ILE A 54 2.89 -4.11 -2.30
CA ILE A 54 3.15 -5.53 -2.51
C ILE A 54 4.60 -5.72 -2.94
N PRO A 55 5.23 -6.88 -2.64
CA PRO A 55 6.61 -7.12 -3.02
C PRO A 55 6.84 -6.97 -4.52
N THR A 56 7.78 -6.09 -4.85
CA THR A 56 8.31 -5.85 -6.20
C THR A 56 9.63 -6.61 -6.39
N ASN A 57 10.03 -6.84 -7.64
CA ASN A 57 11.35 -7.41 -7.95
C ASN A 57 12.42 -6.30 -8.00
N ASP A 58 12.40 -5.37 -7.05
CA ASP A 58 13.42 -4.33 -7.01
C ASP A 58 14.77 -4.97 -6.63
N THR A 59 15.72 -4.95 -7.56
CA THR A 59 17.02 -5.62 -7.42
C THR A 59 17.99 -4.87 -6.51
N ASN A 60 17.69 -3.61 -6.18
CA ASN A 60 18.56 -2.75 -5.38
C ASN A 60 17.94 -2.53 -3.99
N GLU A 61 18.51 -3.17 -2.97
CA GLU A 61 18.11 -3.06 -1.57
C GLU A 61 18.26 -1.61 -1.01
N ASP A 62 18.99 -0.74 -1.73
CA ASP A 62 19.36 0.61 -1.28
C ASP A 62 18.32 1.71 -1.57
N VAL A 63 17.29 1.46 -2.39
CA VAL A 63 16.25 2.46 -2.69
C VAL A 63 14.99 2.19 -1.87
N ARG A 64 14.89 2.82 -0.70
CA ARG A 64 13.68 2.84 0.12
C ARG A 64 12.71 3.90 -0.40
N TRP A 65 11.93 3.53 -1.40
CA TRP A 65 10.80 4.33 -1.88
C TRP A 65 9.49 3.75 -1.36
N LEU A 66 8.51 4.61 -1.04
CA LEU A 66 7.13 4.23 -0.72
C LEU A 66 6.18 4.55 -1.87
N PHE A 67 6.44 5.67 -2.54
CA PHE A 67 5.57 6.24 -3.55
C PHE A 67 6.43 6.90 -4.64
N LYS A 68 6.23 6.46 -5.89
CA LYS A 68 6.96 6.92 -7.09
C LYS A 68 6.09 7.71 -8.04
N GLU A 69 4.76 7.58 -7.94
CA GLU A 69 3.85 8.31 -8.82
C GLU A 69 4.00 9.82 -8.58
N PRO A 70 4.09 10.65 -9.64
CA PRO A 70 4.13 12.09 -9.46
C PRO A 70 2.88 12.58 -8.72
N THR A 71 3.10 13.41 -7.72
CA THR A 71 2.02 14.04 -6.96
C THR A 71 2.09 15.55 -7.05
N ARG A 72 0.94 16.21 -6.89
CA ARG A 72 0.82 17.67 -7.00
C ARG A 72 0.12 18.27 -5.80
N ASN A 73 0.61 19.40 -5.29
CA ASN A 73 -0.09 20.17 -4.27
C ASN A 73 -1.32 20.85 -4.90
N ILE A 74 -2.48 20.73 -4.25
CA ILE A 74 -3.74 21.29 -4.73
C ILE A 74 -4.01 22.66 -4.11
N TYR A 75 -3.76 22.75 -2.80
CA TYR A 75 -4.02 23.94 -1.99
C TYR A 75 -2.71 24.51 -1.46
N LYS A 76 -2.69 25.83 -1.31
CA LYS A 76 -1.64 26.56 -0.60
C LYS A 76 -1.76 26.29 0.89
N ASP A 77 -0.62 26.28 1.58
CA ASP A 77 -0.52 26.26 3.04
C ASP A 77 -1.22 25.07 3.75
N LEU A 78 -1.31 23.92 3.06
CA LEU A 78 -1.79 22.67 3.67
C LEU A 78 -0.98 22.23 4.89
N SER A 79 0.24 22.73 5.04
CA SER A 79 1.11 22.51 6.20
C SER A 79 0.48 22.94 7.53
N ASN A 80 -0.51 23.84 7.51
CA ASN A 80 -1.23 24.28 8.71
C ASN A 80 -2.41 23.38 9.07
N LEU A 81 -2.83 22.48 8.17
CA LEU A 81 -3.72 21.39 8.53
C LEU A 81 -2.84 20.35 9.21
N ASP A 82 -2.81 20.41 10.54
CA ASP A 82 -2.09 19.47 11.38
C ASP A 82 -2.27 18.03 10.88
N GLU A 83 -1.23 17.46 10.27
CA GLU A 83 -1.15 16.04 10.02
C GLU A 83 -0.99 15.36 11.38
N SER A 84 -1.95 14.52 11.78
CA SER A 84 -1.74 13.69 12.97
C SER A 84 -0.74 12.59 12.64
N GLN A 85 0.55 12.89 12.67
CA GLN A 85 1.59 11.88 12.62
C GLN A 85 1.65 11.16 13.97
N GLU A 86 0.80 10.15 14.13
CA GLU A 86 0.89 9.23 15.26
C GLU A 86 2.09 8.30 15.06
N GLN A 87 3.22 8.67 15.66
CA GLN A 87 4.34 7.74 15.82
C GLN A 87 4.01 6.80 16.98
N ASN A 88 3.79 5.53 16.66
CA ASN A 88 3.48 4.51 17.65
C ASN A 88 4.58 4.39 18.71
N THR A 89 4.19 4.24 19.99
CA THR A 89 5.11 4.15 21.13
C THR A 89 6.19 3.06 20.94
N PRO A 90 7.48 3.37 21.14
CA PRO A 90 8.55 2.38 21.05
C PRO A 90 8.37 1.22 22.05
N GLY A 91 8.58 -0.02 21.61
CA GLY A 91 8.60 -1.21 22.47
C GLY A 91 7.26 -1.95 22.63
N ILE A 92 6.16 -1.39 22.13
CA ILE A 92 4.86 -2.07 22.03
C ILE A 92 4.60 -2.40 20.55
N PHE A 93 4.31 -3.67 20.26
CA PHE A 93 3.91 -4.08 18.91
C PHE A 93 2.48 -3.57 18.65
N HIS A 94 2.36 -2.36 18.09
CA HIS A 94 1.09 -1.85 17.59
C HIS A 94 0.86 -2.41 16.20
N GLY A 95 0.34 -3.63 16.19
CA GLY A 95 0.16 -4.42 14.99
C GLY A 95 -0.93 -5.46 15.22
N ASP A 96 -1.51 -5.93 14.12
CA ASP A 96 -2.65 -6.82 14.18
C ASP A 96 -2.35 -8.12 13.44
N PHE A 97 -2.76 -9.23 14.05
CA PHE A 97 -2.72 -10.56 13.48
C PHE A 97 -4.09 -10.84 12.87
N HIS A 98 -4.15 -10.85 11.55
CA HIS A 98 -5.38 -11.06 10.81
C HIS A 98 -5.36 -12.39 10.08
N MET A 99 -6.53 -13.02 10.03
CA MET A 99 -6.78 -14.23 9.26
C MET A 99 -8.06 -14.03 8.44
N GLU A 100 -7.95 -14.17 7.13
CA GLU A 100 -9.04 -13.90 6.19
C GLU A 100 -9.34 -15.13 5.35
N PHE A 101 -10.58 -15.60 5.44
CA PHE A 101 -11.07 -16.75 4.69
C PHE A 101 -11.64 -16.30 3.35
N CYS A 102 -11.03 -16.76 2.26
CA CYS A 102 -11.36 -16.35 0.89
C CYS A 102 -11.85 -17.57 0.09
N ASP A 103 -13.11 -17.56 -0.35
CA ASP A 103 -13.69 -18.70 -1.07
C ASP A 103 -13.05 -18.91 -2.45
N ASN A 104 -12.48 -17.85 -3.04
CA ASN A 104 -11.83 -17.85 -4.35
C ASN A 104 -10.75 -16.76 -4.46
N ARG A 105 -10.06 -16.72 -5.60
CA ARG A 105 -8.94 -15.79 -5.88
C ARG A 105 -9.36 -14.32 -5.81
N ARG A 106 -10.54 -13.98 -6.29
CA ARG A 106 -11.06 -12.60 -6.23
C ARG A 106 -11.20 -12.13 -4.78
N GLN A 107 -11.75 -12.97 -3.91
CA GLN A 107 -11.83 -12.67 -2.49
C GLN A 107 -10.45 -12.56 -1.84
N LEU A 108 -9.45 -13.33 -2.31
CA LEU A 108 -8.07 -13.21 -1.84
C LEU A 108 -7.46 -11.83 -2.18
N TYR A 109 -7.71 -11.31 -3.37
CA TYR A 109 -7.27 -9.96 -3.74
C TYR A 109 -8.00 -8.88 -2.96
N GLN A 110 -9.31 -9.02 -2.78
CA GLN A 110 -10.12 -8.13 -1.94
C GLN A 110 -9.61 -8.10 -0.50
N ALA A 111 -9.34 -9.28 0.08
CA ALA A 111 -8.75 -9.43 1.40
C ALA A 111 -7.39 -8.73 1.49
N TYR A 112 -6.52 -8.93 0.49
CA TYR A 112 -5.21 -8.32 0.51
C TYR A 112 -5.27 -6.78 0.49
N PHE A 113 -6.15 -6.21 -0.33
CA PHE A 113 -6.28 -4.76 -0.54
C PHE A 113 -7.48 -4.14 0.19
N ARG A 114 -7.96 -4.78 1.26
CA ARG A 114 -9.17 -4.35 1.98
C ARG A 114 -9.12 -2.89 2.44
N ASP A 115 -7.97 -2.44 2.92
CA ASP A 115 -7.77 -1.09 3.46
C ASP A 115 -7.28 -0.08 2.39
N PHE A 116 -7.49 -0.41 1.11
CA PHE A 116 -7.19 0.46 -0.02
C PHE A 116 -8.51 0.89 -0.68
N THR A 117 -8.83 2.16 -0.56
CA THR A 117 -10.04 2.74 -1.12
C THR A 117 -9.70 3.78 -2.18
N ILE A 118 -10.42 3.72 -3.29
CA ILE A 118 -10.37 4.73 -4.34
C ILE A 118 -11.81 5.09 -4.63
N GLU A 119 -12.18 6.34 -4.36
CA GLU A 119 -13.53 6.81 -4.61
C GLU A 119 -13.94 6.53 -6.07
N ARG A 120 -15.20 6.15 -6.27
CA ARG A 120 -15.79 5.81 -7.59
C ARG A 120 -15.39 4.46 -8.19
N LEU A 121 -14.54 3.67 -7.52
CA LEU A 121 -14.37 2.25 -7.87
C LEU A 121 -15.24 1.35 -6.99
N ASP A 122 -15.92 0.38 -7.61
CA ASP A 122 -16.62 -0.67 -6.85
C ASP A 122 -15.63 -1.74 -6.38
N ARG A 123 -14.54 -1.93 -7.14
CA ARG A 123 -13.47 -2.91 -6.88
C ARG A 123 -12.09 -2.23 -6.81
N PRO A 124 -11.78 -1.47 -5.74
CA PRO A 124 -10.51 -0.75 -5.62
C PRO A 124 -9.25 -1.61 -5.79
N TRP A 125 -9.32 -2.88 -5.37
CA TRP A 125 -8.24 -3.87 -5.51
C TRP A 125 -7.85 -4.14 -6.97
N GLU A 126 -8.74 -3.93 -7.95
CA GLU A 126 -8.45 -4.11 -9.38
C GLU A 126 -7.46 -3.06 -9.90
N ALA A 127 -7.45 -1.85 -9.32
CA ALA A 127 -6.46 -0.83 -9.66
C ALA A 127 -5.02 -1.27 -9.35
N PHE A 128 -4.84 -2.25 -8.45
CA PHE A 128 -3.53 -2.81 -8.10
C PHE A 128 -3.25 -4.17 -8.77
N THR A 129 -4.29 -4.94 -9.06
CA THR A 129 -4.20 -6.37 -9.42
C THR A 129 -4.63 -6.70 -10.83
N GLY A 130 -5.40 -5.85 -11.52
CA GLY A 130 -5.96 -6.22 -12.82
C GLY A 130 -4.89 -6.43 -13.91
N GLY A 131 -3.68 -5.92 -13.68
CA GLY A 131 -2.51 -6.21 -14.51
C GLY A 131 -1.74 -7.49 -14.18
N TRP A 132 -2.17 -8.27 -13.18
CA TRP A 132 -1.44 -9.45 -12.72
C TRP A 132 -1.84 -10.70 -13.51
N PHE A 133 -0.95 -11.13 -14.40
CA PHE A 133 -1.00 -12.49 -14.94
C PHE A 133 -0.79 -13.54 -13.84
N PRO A 134 -1.27 -14.79 -14.03
CA PRO A 134 -1.23 -15.84 -13.01
C PRO A 134 0.15 -16.04 -12.35
N ASP A 135 1.24 -16.07 -13.12
CA ASP A 135 2.60 -16.23 -12.59
C ASP A 135 3.03 -15.07 -11.69
N ASN A 136 2.68 -13.84 -12.08
CA ASN A 136 3.00 -12.66 -11.31
C ASN A 136 2.19 -12.62 -10.00
N ALA A 137 0.90 -12.95 -10.08
CA ALA A 137 0.03 -13.08 -8.91
C ALA A 137 0.56 -14.14 -7.94
N ALA A 138 0.90 -15.32 -8.46
CA ALA A 138 1.45 -16.44 -7.70
C ALA A 138 2.74 -16.03 -6.97
N LYS A 139 3.69 -15.42 -7.70
CA LYS A 139 4.95 -14.92 -7.14
C LYS A 139 4.73 -13.88 -6.04
N LYS A 140 3.82 -12.93 -6.24
CA LYS A 140 3.51 -11.89 -5.26
C LYS A 140 2.87 -12.48 -4.01
N LEU A 141 1.91 -13.39 -4.17
CA LEU A 141 1.22 -14.06 -3.05
C LEU A 141 2.04 -15.18 -2.38
N GLY A 142 3.18 -15.54 -2.97
CA GLY A 142 4.08 -16.58 -2.45
C GLY A 142 3.57 -18.00 -2.68
N ILE A 143 2.67 -18.24 -3.63
CA ILE A 143 2.13 -19.56 -3.96
C ILE A 143 2.53 -20.02 -5.38
N ASN A 144 2.30 -21.29 -5.72
CA ASN A 144 2.54 -21.76 -7.09
C ASN A 144 1.41 -21.34 -8.06
N THR A 145 1.75 -21.14 -9.33
CA THR A 145 0.79 -20.71 -10.38
C THR A 145 -0.42 -21.63 -10.53
N SER A 146 -0.23 -22.96 -10.37
CA SER A 146 -1.31 -23.94 -10.44
C SER A 146 -2.43 -23.66 -9.42
N PHE A 147 -2.09 -23.09 -8.26
CA PHE A 147 -3.03 -22.74 -7.20
C PHE A 147 -3.70 -21.38 -7.41
N ILE A 148 -3.26 -20.58 -8.39
CA ILE A 148 -3.96 -19.37 -8.83
C ILE A 148 -5.01 -19.71 -9.90
N GLN A 149 -4.71 -20.66 -10.80
CA GLN A 149 -5.56 -20.98 -11.94
C GLN A 149 -6.65 -22.02 -11.64
N GLY A 150 -6.48 -22.86 -10.61
CA GLY A 150 -7.47 -23.86 -10.23
C GLY A 150 -8.59 -23.36 -9.31
N ASP A 151 -9.59 -24.20 -9.08
CA ASP A 151 -10.68 -23.95 -8.13
C ASP A 151 -10.23 -24.27 -6.70
N TYR A 152 -9.59 -23.28 -6.08
CA TYR A 152 -9.11 -23.36 -4.72
C TYR A 152 -9.69 -22.24 -3.85
N SER A 153 -9.73 -22.51 -2.56
CA SER A 153 -10.03 -21.51 -1.54
C SER A 153 -8.78 -21.21 -0.73
N TYR A 154 -8.71 -20.01 -0.17
CA TYR A 154 -7.50 -19.46 0.42
C TYR A 154 -7.74 -18.97 1.84
N VAL A 155 -6.71 -19.03 2.66
CA VAL A 155 -6.66 -18.29 3.91
C VAL A 155 -5.45 -17.38 3.88
N LEU A 156 -5.68 -16.07 3.94
CA LEU A 156 -4.63 -15.06 4.06
C LEU A 156 -4.37 -14.80 5.54
N VAL A 157 -3.16 -15.08 6.00
CA VAL A 157 -2.70 -14.71 7.34
C VAL A 157 -1.73 -13.54 7.21
N ARG A 158 -1.93 -12.49 8.00
CA ARG A 158 -1.12 -11.28 7.94
C ARG A 158 -0.77 -10.79 9.34
N VAL A 159 0.47 -10.32 9.49
CA VAL A 159 0.96 -9.60 10.67
C VAL A 159 1.47 -8.25 10.21
N VAL A 160 0.83 -7.20 10.70
CA VAL A 160 1.09 -5.82 10.27
C VAL A 160 1.79 -5.05 11.38
N ARG A 161 2.69 -4.14 11.02
CA ARG A 161 3.22 -3.12 11.92
C ARG A 161 3.07 -1.74 11.29
N PHE A 162 2.20 -0.91 11.86
CA PHE A 162 2.03 0.47 11.43
C PHE A 162 3.16 1.35 11.95
N ARG A 163 3.62 2.34 11.19
CA ARG A 163 4.72 3.24 11.57
C ARG A 163 4.29 4.69 11.60
N GLU A 164 3.59 5.10 10.56
CA GLU A 164 3.13 6.48 10.38
C GLU A 164 1.74 6.44 9.76
N THR A 165 0.88 7.34 10.22
CA THR A 165 -0.44 7.57 9.63
C THR A 165 -0.53 9.05 9.29
N GLY A 166 -0.97 9.36 8.07
CA GLY A 166 -1.33 10.70 7.65
C GLY A 166 -2.82 10.78 7.42
N LYS A 167 -3.50 11.70 8.11
CA LYS A 167 -4.91 12.06 7.87
C LYS A 167 -5.12 13.52 8.24
N PHE A 168 -6.11 14.16 7.64
CA PHE A 168 -6.56 15.47 8.09
C PHE A 168 -7.23 15.35 9.46
N LYS A 169 -6.89 16.23 10.43
CA LYS A 169 -7.56 16.27 11.74
C LYS A 169 -9.01 16.74 11.66
N SER A 170 -9.32 17.58 10.69
CA SER A 170 -10.66 18.12 10.41
C SER A 170 -10.93 18.07 8.92
N GLU A 171 -12.19 18.19 8.52
CA GLU A 171 -12.52 18.32 7.10
C GLU A 171 -11.77 19.48 6.45
N ILE A 172 -11.42 19.32 5.18
CA ILE A 172 -10.75 20.34 4.37
C ILE A 172 -11.65 21.59 4.31
N PRO A 173 -11.20 22.74 4.85
CA PRO A 173 -12.00 23.97 4.85
C PRO A 173 -12.38 24.40 3.43
N ASN A 174 -13.60 24.93 3.29
CA ASN A 174 -14.13 25.37 2.00
C ASN A 174 -13.40 26.59 1.40
N ASN A 175 -12.66 27.33 2.23
CA ASN A 175 -12.00 28.59 1.84
C ASN A 175 -10.50 28.44 1.58
N LEU A 176 -9.99 27.21 1.45
CA LEU A 176 -8.58 27.02 1.09
C LEU A 176 -8.28 27.56 -0.29
N THR A 177 -7.15 28.25 -0.39
CA THR A 177 -6.71 28.84 -1.65
C THR A 177 -6.04 27.78 -2.50
N LEU A 178 -6.57 27.51 -3.69
CA LEU A 178 -5.90 26.63 -4.67
C LEU A 178 -4.54 27.20 -5.09
N GLU A 179 -3.61 26.31 -5.40
CA GLU A 179 -2.39 26.67 -6.12
C GLU A 179 -2.72 27.37 -7.44
N ASN A 180 -1.89 28.34 -7.84
CA ASN A 180 -2.19 29.20 -8.99
C ASN A 180 -2.33 28.38 -10.27
N ASP A 181 -1.41 27.45 -10.49
CA ASP A 181 -1.36 26.59 -11.66
C ASP A 181 -2.52 25.57 -11.70
N VAL A 182 -3.01 25.15 -10.53
CA VAL A 182 -4.22 24.31 -10.42
C VAL A 182 -5.47 25.12 -10.76
N ARG A 183 -5.57 26.35 -10.25
CA ARG A 183 -6.69 27.26 -10.56
C ARG A 183 -6.76 27.61 -12.04
N GLU A 184 -5.62 27.89 -12.68
CA GLU A 184 -5.55 28.16 -14.12
C GLU A 184 -6.12 26.98 -14.92
N ARG A 185 -5.64 25.76 -14.65
CA ARG A 185 -6.14 24.54 -15.31
C ARG A 185 -7.61 24.24 -14.99
N MET A 186 -8.07 24.58 -13.80
CA MET A 186 -9.48 24.46 -13.41
C MET A 186 -10.38 25.41 -14.23
N ASN A 187 -9.89 26.60 -14.56
CA ASN A 187 -10.60 27.58 -15.38
C ASN A 187 -10.63 27.21 -16.87
N GLU A 188 -9.67 26.41 -17.34
CA GLU A 188 -9.64 25.88 -18.72
C GLU A 188 -10.70 24.78 -18.99
N ILE A 189 -11.32 24.25 -17.94
CA ILE A 189 -12.36 23.24 -18.08
C ILE A 189 -13.66 23.86 -18.59
N VAL A 190 -14.17 23.29 -19.69
CA VAL A 190 -15.44 23.70 -20.31
C VAL A 190 -16.47 22.59 -20.14
N THR A 191 -17.55 22.89 -19.43
CA THR A 191 -18.69 21.98 -19.24
C THR A 191 -19.22 21.48 -20.58
N GLY A 192 -19.50 20.18 -20.69
CA GLY A 192 -19.89 19.52 -21.94
C GLY A 192 -18.72 19.08 -22.83
N ASN A 193 -17.48 19.53 -22.58
CA ASN A 193 -16.30 19.14 -23.36
C ASN A 193 -15.38 18.19 -22.59
N VAL A 194 -15.59 16.88 -22.78
CA VAL A 194 -14.83 15.81 -22.11
C VAL A 194 -13.32 15.93 -22.30
N THR A 195 -12.86 16.42 -23.46
CA THR A 195 -11.41 16.57 -23.74
C THR A 195 -10.74 17.52 -22.75
N THR A 196 -11.43 18.58 -22.31
CA THR A 196 -10.87 19.52 -21.32
C THR A 196 -10.72 18.88 -19.93
N ALA A 197 -11.65 18.01 -19.54
CA ALA A 197 -11.56 17.24 -18.30
C ALA A 197 -10.44 16.19 -18.36
N VAL A 198 -10.29 15.47 -19.48
CA VAL A 198 -9.19 14.50 -19.66
C VAL A 198 -7.82 15.19 -19.59
N LYS A 199 -7.67 16.36 -20.23
CA LYS A 199 -6.46 17.18 -20.08
C LYS A 199 -6.22 17.60 -18.63
N PHE A 200 -7.26 17.89 -17.87
CA PHE A 200 -7.11 18.18 -16.44
C PHE A 200 -6.64 16.94 -15.65
N PHE A 201 -7.17 15.74 -15.95
CA PHE A 201 -6.73 14.48 -15.33
C PHE A 201 -5.23 14.25 -15.51
N GLU A 202 -4.73 14.48 -16.73
CA GLU A 202 -3.32 14.30 -17.07
C GLU A 202 -2.42 15.32 -16.38
N ASN A 203 -2.85 16.58 -16.30
CA ASN A 203 -2.02 17.67 -15.80
C ASN A 203 -2.05 17.85 -14.28
N VAL A 204 -3.22 17.69 -13.65
CA VAL A 204 -3.43 17.91 -12.22
C VAL A 204 -3.62 16.60 -11.48
N GLY A 205 -4.53 15.75 -11.98
CA GLY A 205 -4.87 14.48 -11.35
C GLY A 205 -6.37 14.20 -11.39
N THR A 206 -6.75 13.09 -10.75
CA THR A 206 -8.14 12.63 -10.63
C THR A 206 -8.57 12.51 -9.18
N HIS A 207 -7.63 12.14 -8.30
CA HIS A 207 -7.86 11.92 -6.88
C HIS A 207 -6.80 12.64 -6.05
N TYR A 208 -7.11 12.86 -4.79
CA TYR A 208 -6.14 13.28 -3.78
C TYR A 208 -6.02 12.25 -2.67
N ILE A 209 -4.85 12.23 -2.02
CA ILE A 209 -4.60 11.39 -0.86
C ILE A 209 -5.35 11.98 0.33
N ASN A 210 -6.44 11.33 0.76
CA ASN A 210 -7.23 11.76 1.90
C ASN A 210 -6.66 11.23 3.21
N SER A 211 -6.20 9.97 3.21
CA SER A 211 -5.41 9.41 4.30
C SER A 211 -4.50 8.29 3.81
N TYR A 212 -3.46 8.01 4.58
CA TYR A 212 -2.55 6.89 4.36
C TYR A 212 -2.02 6.34 5.67
N THR A 213 -1.64 5.07 5.67
CA THR A 213 -0.84 4.46 6.74
C THR A 213 0.30 3.68 6.13
N THR A 214 1.50 3.94 6.62
CA THR A 214 2.74 3.28 6.20
C THR A 214 3.30 2.43 7.32
N GLY A 215 4.14 1.47 6.96
CA GLY A 215 4.78 0.55 7.88
C GLY A 215 5.36 -0.63 7.13
N ASN A 216 5.15 -1.84 7.64
CA ASN A 216 5.42 -3.06 6.87
C ASN A 216 4.56 -4.21 7.39
N SER A 217 4.44 -5.27 6.60
CA SER A 217 3.73 -6.48 7.02
C SER A 217 4.39 -7.74 6.48
N LEU A 218 4.19 -8.84 7.21
CA LEU A 218 4.39 -10.19 6.71
C LEU A 218 3.03 -10.82 6.43
N TYR A 219 2.95 -11.61 5.37
CA TYR A 219 1.76 -12.38 5.07
C TYR A 219 2.11 -13.76 4.50
N GLN A 220 1.15 -14.67 4.61
CA GLN A 220 1.23 -16.03 4.10
C GLN A 220 -0.15 -16.45 3.59
N VAL A 221 -0.19 -17.06 2.41
CA VAL A 221 -1.41 -17.62 1.82
C VAL A 221 -1.40 -19.13 1.98
N PHE A 222 -2.44 -19.68 2.58
CA PHE A 222 -2.69 -21.12 2.66
C PHE A 222 -3.74 -21.48 1.62
N VAL A 223 -3.51 -22.54 0.85
CA VAL A 223 -4.40 -23.00 -0.21
C VAL A 223 -5.06 -24.29 0.21
N TYR A 224 -6.36 -24.40 -0.02
CA TYR A 224 -7.18 -25.55 0.32
C TYR A 224 -8.08 -25.95 -0.85
N ASN A 225 -8.32 -27.26 -0.97
CA ASN A 225 -9.49 -27.74 -1.68
C ASN A 225 -10.76 -27.31 -0.93
N ARG A 226 -11.90 -27.32 -1.64
CA ARG A 226 -13.17 -26.81 -1.10
C ARG A 226 -13.65 -27.58 0.14
N LYS A 227 -13.44 -28.91 0.20
CA LYS A 227 -13.86 -29.74 1.34
C LYS A 227 -13.14 -29.35 2.63
N ASN A 228 -11.81 -29.31 2.60
CA ASN A 228 -10.99 -28.96 3.76
C ASN A 228 -11.21 -27.51 4.17
N TYR A 229 -11.35 -26.60 3.20
CA TYR A 229 -11.65 -25.20 3.46
C TYR A 229 -12.95 -25.02 4.25
N GLN A 230 -14.06 -25.65 3.83
CA GLN A 230 -15.35 -25.52 4.53
C GLN A 230 -15.28 -26.08 5.96
N MET A 231 -14.61 -27.21 6.15
CA MET A 231 -14.39 -27.78 7.49
C MET A 231 -13.65 -26.79 8.41
N ILE A 232 -12.58 -26.15 7.93
CA ILE A 232 -11.80 -25.21 8.72
C ILE A 232 -12.61 -23.93 8.99
N LYS A 233 -13.28 -23.39 7.95
CA LYS A 233 -14.11 -22.19 8.05
C LYS A 233 -15.21 -22.35 9.10
N GLU A 234 -15.92 -23.48 9.09
CA GLU A 234 -16.95 -23.77 10.09
C GLU A 234 -16.37 -23.99 11.49
N ARG A 235 -15.24 -24.69 11.62
CA ARG A 235 -14.58 -24.89 12.93
C ARG A 235 -14.11 -23.58 13.55
N ILE A 236 -13.59 -22.66 12.75
CA ILE A 236 -13.17 -21.34 13.23
C ILE A 236 -14.39 -20.43 13.50
N LYS A 237 -15.42 -20.47 12.66
CA LYS A 237 -16.65 -19.69 12.88
C LYS A 237 -17.37 -20.08 14.16
N THR A 238 -17.43 -21.37 14.48
CA THR A 238 -18.13 -21.90 15.66
C THR A 238 -17.36 -21.71 16.97
N LYS A 239 -16.04 -21.89 16.97
CA LYS A 239 -15.23 -21.81 18.19
C LYS A 239 -14.55 -20.46 18.38
N GLY A 240 -14.28 -19.72 17.30
CA GLY A 240 -13.39 -18.57 17.29
C GLY A 240 -11.92 -18.99 17.31
N ILE A 241 -11.04 -18.17 16.70
CA ILE A 241 -9.59 -18.44 16.61
C ILE A 241 -8.96 -18.53 18.01
N ASN A 242 -9.37 -17.65 18.92
CA ASN A 242 -8.82 -17.58 20.28
C ASN A 242 -9.21 -18.76 21.18
N ALA A 243 -10.27 -19.50 20.84
CA ALA A 243 -10.67 -20.69 21.59
C ALA A 243 -9.97 -21.97 21.09
N LEU A 244 -9.30 -21.92 19.94
CA LEU A 244 -8.51 -23.06 19.45
C LEU A 244 -7.17 -23.11 20.18
N SER A 245 -6.76 -24.32 20.58
CA SER A 245 -5.41 -24.54 21.10
C SER A 245 -4.39 -24.20 20.00
N LYS A 246 -3.17 -23.80 20.38
CA LYS A 246 -2.08 -23.56 19.40
C LYS A 246 -1.82 -24.79 18.53
N GLN A 247 -1.94 -25.99 19.12
CA GLN A 247 -1.74 -27.25 18.41
C GLN A 247 -2.86 -27.51 17.39
N ASP A 248 -4.12 -27.27 17.77
CA ASP A 248 -5.27 -27.38 16.86
C ASP A 248 -5.11 -26.42 15.68
N LEU A 249 -4.75 -25.16 15.98
CA LEU A 249 -4.56 -24.14 14.95
C LEU A 249 -3.43 -24.55 13.98
N TYR A 250 -2.29 -25.01 14.47
CA TYR A 250 -1.20 -25.42 13.60
C TYR A 250 -1.53 -26.67 12.79
N HIS A 251 -2.33 -27.59 13.34
CA HIS A 251 -2.77 -28.78 12.65
C HIS A 251 -3.72 -28.45 11.48
N LEU A 252 -4.68 -27.53 11.68
CA LEU A 252 -5.60 -27.10 10.61
C LEU A 252 -4.88 -26.45 9.42
N PHE A 253 -3.70 -25.87 9.66
CA PHE A 253 -2.88 -25.16 8.68
C PHE A 253 -1.59 -25.89 8.30
N ALA A 254 -1.55 -27.19 8.55
CA ALA A 254 -0.39 -28.02 8.26
C ALA A 254 -0.40 -28.55 6.81
N PRO A 255 0.75 -29.03 6.29
CA PRO A 255 0.88 -29.55 4.92
C PRO A 255 0.03 -30.78 4.58
N TRP A 256 -0.50 -31.50 5.57
CA TRP A 256 -1.39 -32.65 5.34
C TRP A 256 -2.88 -32.26 5.28
N VAL A 257 -3.22 -31.00 5.58
CA VAL A 257 -4.58 -30.46 5.47
C VAL A 257 -4.68 -29.47 4.31
N ALA A 258 -3.69 -28.58 4.18
CA ALA A 258 -3.61 -27.61 3.10
C ALA A 258 -2.97 -28.25 1.84
N GLU A 259 -3.51 -27.90 0.68
CA GLU A 259 -2.95 -28.31 -0.62
C GLU A 259 -1.59 -27.63 -0.86
N HIS A 260 -1.43 -26.42 -0.34
CA HIS A 260 -0.19 -25.66 -0.45
C HIS A 260 -0.04 -24.65 0.68
N LEU A 261 1.17 -24.62 1.25
CA LEU A 261 1.59 -23.57 2.17
C LEU A 261 2.42 -22.56 1.38
N GLY A 262 1.87 -21.38 1.18
CA GLY A 262 2.60 -20.28 0.54
C GLY A 262 3.84 -19.90 1.33
N GLN A 263 4.82 -19.36 0.63
CA GLN A 263 5.97 -18.72 1.22
C GLN A 263 5.53 -17.48 2.00
N ILE A 264 6.18 -17.23 3.13
CA ILE A 264 6.00 -15.96 3.85
C ILE A 264 6.63 -14.85 3.01
N ARG A 265 5.83 -13.84 2.71
CA ARG A 265 6.20 -12.65 1.93
C ARG A 265 6.11 -11.41 2.78
N SER A 266 6.90 -10.39 2.44
CA SER A 266 6.85 -9.07 3.05
C SER A 266 6.24 -8.06 2.08
N ALA A 267 5.36 -7.16 2.55
CA ALA A 267 4.73 -6.13 1.71
C ALA A 267 5.76 -5.24 1.00
N SER A 268 6.92 -5.01 1.64
CA SER A 268 8.00 -4.22 1.06
C SER A 268 9.01 -4.96 0.17
N ALA A 269 8.89 -6.29 -0.01
CA ALA A 269 9.95 -7.15 -0.59
C ALA A 269 11.28 -7.11 0.18
N ASN A 270 11.26 -6.88 1.49
CA ASN A 270 12.47 -6.91 2.30
C ASN A 270 12.93 -8.37 2.52
N ASN A 271 13.90 -8.79 1.71
CA ASN A 271 14.50 -10.12 1.75
C ASN A 271 15.07 -10.48 3.14
N THR A 272 15.56 -9.52 3.90
CA THR A 272 16.11 -9.77 5.24
C THR A 272 15.00 -10.21 6.20
N VAL A 273 13.83 -9.58 6.14
CA VAL A 273 12.65 -9.97 6.95
C VAL A 273 12.12 -11.34 6.50
N GLU A 274 12.06 -11.60 5.19
CA GLU A 274 11.61 -12.90 4.66
C GLU A 274 12.57 -14.04 5.03
N ARG A 275 13.89 -13.81 4.95
CA ARG A 275 14.93 -14.77 5.39
C ARG A 275 14.83 -15.03 6.89
N TRP A 276 14.60 -13.99 7.71
CA TRP A 276 14.36 -14.15 9.14
C TRP A 276 13.12 -15.00 9.40
N ALA A 277 12.02 -14.72 8.71
CA ALA A 277 10.77 -15.45 8.86
C ALA A 277 10.95 -16.94 8.52
N ARG A 278 11.59 -17.27 7.39
CA ARG A 278 11.88 -18.65 6.98
C ARG A 278 12.67 -19.43 8.04
N ARG A 279 13.64 -18.77 8.71
CA ARG A 279 14.48 -19.42 9.73
C ARG A 279 13.80 -19.53 11.09
N LYS A 280 13.14 -18.46 11.54
CA LYS A 280 12.60 -18.39 12.92
C LYS A 280 11.19 -18.94 13.04
N LEU A 281 10.41 -18.92 11.95
CA LEU A 281 9.02 -19.38 11.90
C LEU A 281 8.86 -20.81 11.38
N GLN A 282 9.95 -21.56 11.28
CA GLN A 282 9.91 -23.00 11.07
C GLN A 282 9.27 -23.68 12.31
N TYR A 283 8.30 -24.54 12.05
CA TYR A 283 7.65 -25.43 12.99
C TYR A 283 7.98 -26.87 12.61
N GLU A 284 8.17 -27.71 13.62
CA GLU A 284 8.52 -29.12 13.48
C GLU A 284 7.48 -29.92 14.25
N TYR A 285 6.83 -30.85 13.55
CA TYR A 285 5.88 -31.78 14.13
C TYR A 285 6.20 -33.18 13.63
N LEU A 286 6.52 -34.08 14.56
CA LEU A 286 7.07 -35.40 14.26
C LEU A 286 8.30 -35.28 13.35
N LEU A 287 8.22 -35.78 12.11
CA LEU A 287 9.30 -35.74 11.12
C LEU A 287 9.09 -34.68 10.02
N VAL A 288 8.04 -33.87 10.13
CA VAL A 288 7.69 -32.85 9.12
C VAL A 288 8.07 -31.46 9.61
N LYS A 289 8.85 -30.76 8.80
CA LYS A 289 9.24 -29.36 9.02
C LYS A 289 8.54 -28.47 8.00
N TYR A 290 7.89 -27.41 8.46
CA TYR A 290 7.27 -26.41 7.58
C TYR A 290 7.32 -25.02 8.20
N VAL A 291 7.22 -23.99 7.36
CA VAL A 291 7.27 -22.58 7.78
C VAL A 291 5.84 -22.05 7.91
N THR A 292 5.51 -21.45 9.05
CA THR A 292 4.17 -20.91 9.28
C THR A 292 4.18 -19.59 10.06
N LEU A 293 3.47 -18.59 9.52
CA LEU A 293 3.29 -17.29 10.14
C LEU A 293 2.49 -17.39 11.44
N LEU A 294 1.71 -18.48 11.62
CA LEU A 294 0.96 -18.77 12.84
C LEU A 294 1.85 -18.89 14.07
N LYS A 295 3.16 -19.15 13.91
CA LYS A 295 4.11 -19.19 15.04
C LYS A 295 4.23 -17.86 15.79
N LEU A 296 3.87 -16.76 15.14
CA LEU A 296 3.82 -15.43 15.76
C LEU A 296 2.60 -15.26 16.67
N HIS A 297 1.53 -16.02 16.45
CA HIS A 297 0.28 -15.90 17.20
C HIS A 297 0.50 -16.24 18.69
N GLY A 298 0.35 -15.22 19.55
CA GLY A 298 0.59 -15.33 20.98
C GLY A 298 2.04 -15.66 21.36
N ASN A 299 3.03 -15.24 20.55
CA ASN A 299 4.47 -15.34 20.87
C ASN A 299 5.11 -13.95 20.95
N GLY A 300 5.09 -13.35 22.15
CA GLY A 300 5.60 -11.99 22.38
C GLY A 300 7.09 -11.82 22.09
N THR A 301 7.92 -12.87 22.29
CA THR A 301 9.36 -12.80 22.00
C THR A 301 9.62 -12.66 20.50
N LEU A 302 8.96 -13.49 19.68
CA LEU A 302 9.09 -13.41 18.23
C LEU A 302 8.52 -12.10 17.68
N LEU A 303 7.38 -11.64 18.23
CA LEU A 303 6.77 -10.36 17.85
C LEU A 303 7.68 -9.17 18.17
N ARG A 304 8.35 -9.17 19.33
CA ARG A 304 9.31 -8.11 19.67
C ARG A 304 10.53 -8.09 18.75
N THR A 305 11.04 -9.25 18.33
CA THR A 305 12.11 -9.30 17.32
C THR A 305 11.60 -8.88 15.94
N LEU A 306 10.36 -9.24 15.58
CA LEU A 306 9.77 -8.83 14.31
C LEU A 306 9.51 -7.31 14.26
N ASP A 307 9.14 -6.71 15.39
CA ASP A 307 8.93 -5.26 15.52
C ASP A 307 10.14 -4.44 15.08
N THR A 308 11.36 -4.91 15.41
CA THR A 308 12.59 -4.20 15.01
C THR A 308 12.93 -4.38 13.53
N LEU A 309 12.39 -5.42 12.89
CA LEU A 309 12.66 -5.76 11.49
C LEU A 309 11.64 -5.13 10.52
N LEU A 310 10.39 -4.93 10.96
CA LEU A 310 9.33 -4.33 10.15
C LEU A 310 9.46 -2.80 10.12
N GLY A 311 10.32 -2.28 9.24
CA GLY A 311 10.54 -0.86 9.02
C GLY A 311 9.34 -0.10 8.42
N ASN A 312 9.56 1.16 8.04
CA ASN A 312 8.56 1.97 7.34
C ASN A 312 8.77 1.87 5.81
N ASP A 313 8.52 0.68 5.25
CA ASP A 313 8.96 0.32 3.90
C ASP A 313 7.80 -0.04 2.95
N ALA A 314 6.54 0.05 3.39
CA ALA A 314 5.36 -0.22 2.59
C ALA A 314 4.19 0.69 2.97
N ILE A 315 3.30 0.93 2.01
CA ILE A 315 1.98 1.51 2.23
C ILE A 315 1.04 0.35 2.59
N LEU A 316 0.35 0.49 3.72
CA LEU A 316 -0.51 -0.55 4.28
C LEU A 316 -1.99 -0.19 4.14
N GLN A 317 -2.31 1.10 4.16
CA GLN A 317 -3.65 1.64 3.97
C GLN A 317 -3.56 2.91 3.13
N LEU A 318 -4.53 3.12 2.26
CA LEU A 318 -4.58 4.29 1.38
C LEU A 318 -6.04 4.62 1.05
N ASP A 319 -6.44 5.85 1.32
CA ASP A 319 -7.75 6.37 0.91
C ASP A 319 -7.59 7.52 -0.06
N LEU A 320 -8.08 7.31 -1.28
CA LEU A 320 -8.06 8.30 -2.35
C LEU A 320 -9.47 8.83 -2.58
N LYS A 321 -9.63 10.16 -2.54
CA LYS A 321 -10.89 10.86 -2.77
C LYS A 321 -10.84 11.66 -4.06
N SER A 322 -12.00 11.83 -4.70
CA SER A 322 -12.12 12.53 -5.98
C SER A 322 -11.71 13.99 -5.86
N LEU A 323 -11.06 14.52 -6.91
CA LEU A 323 -10.74 15.94 -7.03
C LEU A 323 -11.96 16.82 -7.34
N ASN A 324 -13.17 16.27 -7.49
CA ASN A 324 -14.39 17.05 -7.67
C ASN A 324 -14.57 18.12 -6.57
N VAL A 325 -13.98 17.91 -5.39
CA VAL A 325 -13.98 18.81 -4.24
C VAL A 325 -13.45 20.22 -4.54
N ILE A 326 -12.58 20.41 -5.53
CA ILE A 326 -12.01 21.73 -5.84
C ILE A 326 -13.02 22.65 -6.54
N PHE A 327 -14.08 22.09 -7.12
CA PHE A 327 -15.13 22.80 -7.85
C PHE A 327 -16.32 23.21 -6.97
N ARG A 328 -16.19 23.15 -5.63
CA ARG A 328 -17.29 23.44 -4.67
C ARG A 328 -18.02 24.77 -4.91
N ASN A 329 -17.33 25.76 -5.49
CA ASN A 329 -17.89 27.08 -5.79
C ASN A 329 -18.60 27.15 -7.17
N GLU A 330 -18.53 26.09 -7.97
CA GLU A 330 -19.12 25.98 -9.32
C GLU A 330 -19.93 24.67 -9.44
N PRO A 331 -21.13 24.57 -8.83
CA PRO A 331 -21.86 23.31 -8.69
C PRO A 331 -22.16 22.59 -10.00
N GLU A 332 -22.47 23.33 -11.07
CA GLU A 332 -22.71 22.76 -12.40
C GLU A 332 -21.44 22.10 -12.97
N LYS A 333 -20.31 22.81 -12.91
CA LYS A 333 -19.01 22.29 -13.33
C LYS A 333 -18.58 21.10 -12.46
N GLN A 334 -18.84 21.15 -11.14
CA GLN A 334 -18.57 20.06 -10.21
C GLN A 334 -19.34 18.79 -10.58
N ASN A 335 -20.64 18.90 -10.82
CA ASN A 335 -21.50 17.76 -11.17
C ASN A 335 -21.08 17.15 -12.50
N TRP A 336 -20.83 17.99 -13.51
CA TRP A 336 -20.38 17.52 -14.81
C TRP A 336 -18.99 16.86 -14.74
N PHE A 337 -18.01 17.47 -14.05
CA PHE A 337 -16.69 16.86 -13.84
C PHE A 337 -16.80 15.53 -13.10
N HIS A 338 -17.67 15.47 -12.09
CA HIS A 338 -17.94 14.25 -11.36
C HIS A 338 -18.48 13.15 -12.29
N GLU A 339 -19.46 13.44 -13.14
CA GLU A 339 -20.02 12.50 -14.11
C GLU A 339 -18.94 12.00 -15.09
N VAL A 340 -18.14 12.91 -15.63
CA VAL A 340 -17.05 12.54 -16.55
C VAL A 340 -16.05 11.61 -15.87
N LEU A 341 -15.62 11.93 -14.63
CA LEU A 341 -14.71 11.08 -13.87
C LEU A 341 -15.32 9.71 -13.59
N ASP A 342 -16.57 9.67 -13.13
CA ASP A 342 -17.26 8.41 -12.79
C ASP A 342 -17.38 7.51 -14.03
N ASN A 343 -17.81 8.06 -15.16
CA ASN A 343 -17.88 7.33 -16.43
C ASN A 343 -16.51 6.76 -16.85
N HIS A 344 -15.43 7.54 -16.72
CA HIS A 344 -14.08 7.03 -17.02
C HIS A 344 -13.68 5.91 -16.05
N MET A 345 -13.92 6.07 -14.75
CA MET A 345 -13.61 5.04 -13.75
C MET A 345 -14.35 3.73 -14.03
N LYS A 346 -15.64 3.80 -14.36
CA LYS A 346 -16.46 2.64 -14.73
C LYS A 346 -16.00 1.99 -16.04
N LEU A 347 -15.62 2.78 -17.04
CA LEU A 347 -15.07 2.25 -18.29
C LEU A 347 -13.75 1.51 -18.06
N TRP A 348 -12.85 2.05 -17.23
CA TRP A 348 -11.61 1.35 -16.87
C TRP A 348 -11.91 0.05 -16.12
N GLU A 349 -12.77 0.10 -15.09
CA GLU A 349 -13.16 -1.07 -14.30
C GLU A 349 -13.85 -2.18 -15.13
N ALA A 350 -14.65 -1.80 -16.13
CA ALA A 350 -15.31 -2.76 -17.03
C ALA A 350 -14.36 -3.39 -18.06
N ASN A 351 -13.38 -2.63 -18.54
CA ASN A 351 -12.44 -3.07 -19.59
C ASN A 351 -11.20 -3.78 -19.05
N MET A 352 -11.06 -3.90 -17.72
CA MET A 352 -9.95 -4.65 -17.15
C MET A 352 -10.04 -6.14 -17.49
N PRO A 353 -8.93 -6.78 -17.87
CA PRO A 353 -8.89 -8.22 -18.07
C PRO A 353 -9.40 -8.92 -16.81
N GLN A 354 -10.49 -9.68 -16.94
CA GLN A 354 -10.93 -10.56 -15.87
C GLN A 354 -9.97 -11.74 -15.80
N ASN A 355 -8.89 -11.57 -15.04
CA ASN A 355 -7.90 -12.63 -14.83
C ASN A 355 -8.44 -13.72 -13.92
#